data_AF-A0AB38SH28-F1
#
_entry.id   AF-A0AB38SH28-F1
#
_cell.length_a   1.000
_cell.length_b   1.000
_cell.length_c   1.000
_cell.angle_alpha   90.00
_cell.angle_beta   90.00
_cell.angle_gamma   90.00
#
_symmetry.space_group_name_H-M   'P 1'
#
loop_
_entity.id
_entity.type
_entity.pdbx_description
1 polymer ?
#
loop_
_entity_poly.entity_id
_entity_poly.type
_entity_poly.pdbx_seq_one_letter_code
_entity_poly.pdbx_strand_id
1 'polypeptide(L)'
;MGKLAAIDIALDEMLVNLAAIVLRLSTPEMTRTPEARRALAQSVHQYAVCARRSSDPRVHELKSQLEDTLKPSLRIVAIDGVKVS
;
A
#
# COMPACT_ATOMS: atom_id res chain seq x y z
N MET A 1 -11.43 -24.55 -19.81
CA MET A 1 -10.42 -23.53 -19.46
C MET A 1 -11.00 -22.16 -19.08
N GLY A 2 -12.21 -21.75 -19.52
CA GLY A 2 -12.70 -20.37 -19.26
C GLY A 2 -13.13 -19.99 -17.83
N LYS A 3 -13.53 -20.95 -16.97
CA LYS A 3 -13.99 -20.62 -15.59
C LYS A 3 -12.86 -20.18 -14.67
N LEU A 4 -11.68 -20.79 -14.78
CA LEU A 4 -10.52 -20.43 -13.96
C LEU A 4 -10.02 -19.04 -14.34
N ALA A 5 -9.91 -18.74 -15.63
CA ALA A 5 -9.57 -17.40 -16.11
C ALA A 5 -10.56 -16.32 -15.64
N ALA A 6 -11.87 -16.64 -15.60
CA ALA A 6 -12.87 -15.72 -15.08
C ALA A 6 -12.72 -15.46 -13.56
N ILE A 7 -12.30 -16.47 -12.79
CA ILE A 7 -11.99 -16.31 -11.37
C ILE A 7 -10.75 -15.42 -11.19
N ASP A 8 -9.69 -15.65 -11.96
CA ASP A 8 -8.47 -14.85 -11.88
C ASP A 8 -8.75 -13.37 -12.17
N ILE A 9 -9.54 -13.08 -13.22
CA ILE A 9 -9.96 -11.71 -13.54
C ILE A 9 -10.78 -11.08 -12.39
N ALA A 10 -11.73 -11.84 -11.81
CA ALA A 10 -12.53 -11.34 -10.70
C ALA A 10 -11.70 -11.05 -9.44
N LEU A 11 -10.68 -11.88 -9.17
CA LEU A 11 -9.73 -11.67 -8.08
C LEU A 11 -8.87 -10.43 -8.32
N ASP A 12 -8.38 -10.23 -9.55
CA ASP A 12 -7.60 -9.03 -9.92
C ASP A 12 -8.44 -7.75 -9.75
N GLU A 13 -9.70 -7.76 -10.18
CA GLU A 13 -10.63 -6.64 -9.95
C GLU A 13 -10.89 -6.39 -8.45
N MET A 14 -11.04 -7.44 -7.64
CA MET A 14 -11.15 -7.28 -6.19
C MET A 14 -9.88 -6.66 -5.59
N LEU A 15 -8.68 -7.03 -6.07
CA LEU A 15 -7.43 -6.44 -5.62
C LEU A 15 -7.36 -4.95 -6.01
N VAL A 16 -7.74 -4.59 -7.22
CA VAL A 16 -7.79 -3.17 -7.65
C VAL A 16 -8.68 -2.36 -6.71
N ASN A 17 -9.89 -2.84 -6.41
CA ASN A 17 -10.83 -2.16 -5.53
C ASN A 17 -10.31 -2.07 -4.08
N LEU A 18 -9.71 -3.15 -3.58
CA LEU A 18 -9.12 -3.16 -2.23
C LEU A 18 -8.01 -2.12 -2.10
N ALA A 19 -7.08 -2.06 -3.06
CA ALA A 19 -6.00 -1.07 -3.04
C ALA A 19 -6.53 0.37 -3.06
N ALA A 20 -7.57 0.66 -3.85
CA ALA A 20 -8.21 1.98 -3.85
C ALA A 20 -8.76 2.36 -2.47
N ILE A 21 -9.33 1.40 -1.73
CA ILE A 21 -9.79 1.63 -0.35
C ILE A 21 -8.61 1.89 0.58
N VAL A 22 -7.56 1.08 0.52
CA VAL A 22 -6.38 1.24 1.38
C VAL A 22 -5.68 2.58 1.12
N LEU A 23 -5.58 3.03 -0.13
CA LEU A 23 -5.05 4.36 -0.49
C LEU A 23 -5.89 5.50 0.10
N ARG A 24 -7.21 5.35 0.16
CA ARG A 24 -8.08 6.35 0.83
C ARG A 24 -7.87 6.37 2.34
N LEU A 25 -7.50 5.24 2.93
CA LEU A 25 -7.22 5.12 4.37
C LEU A 25 -5.77 5.50 4.72
N SER A 26 -4.87 5.63 3.75
CA SER A 26 -3.47 5.99 4.00
C SER A 26 -3.24 7.48 4.23
N THR A 27 -4.29 8.29 4.31
CA THR A 27 -4.12 9.73 4.51
C THR A 27 -3.53 10.04 5.89
N PRO A 28 -2.77 11.14 6.03
CA PRO A 28 -2.16 11.52 7.30
C PRO A 28 -3.18 11.69 8.42
N GLU A 29 -4.43 12.05 8.13
CA GLU A 29 -5.52 12.20 9.11
C GLU A 29 -5.90 10.86 9.75
N MET A 30 -5.89 9.78 8.96
CA MET A 30 -6.30 8.44 9.39
C MET A 30 -5.15 7.63 9.98
N THR A 31 -3.90 8.01 9.73
CA THR A 31 -2.69 7.29 10.15
C THR A 31 -1.84 8.02 11.20
N ARG A 32 -2.44 8.97 11.92
CA ARG A 32 -1.75 9.76 12.97
C ARG A 32 -1.27 8.91 14.14
N THR A 33 -2.00 7.85 14.48
CA THR A 33 -1.64 7.00 15.61
C THR A 33 -0.66 5.90 15.16
N PRO A 34 0.28 5.50 16.03
CA PRO A 34 1.18 4.38 15.76
C PRO A 34 0.43 3.09 15.41
N GLU A 35 -0.72 2.85 16.04
CA GLU A 35 -1.56 1.68 15.82
C GLU A 35 -2.18 1.70 14.42
N ALA A 36 -2.76 2.84 14.00
CA ALA A 36 -3.34 2.98 12.67
C ALA A 36 -2.27 2.87 11.59
N ARG A 37 -1.08 3.43 11.82
CA ARG A 37 0.05 3.30 10.90
C ARG A 37 0.54 1.85 10.78
N ARG A 38 0.59 1.09 11.88
CA ARG A 38 0.88 -0.35 11.85
C ARG A 38 -0.19 -1.14 11.11
N ALA A 39 -1.46 -0.82 11.33
CA ALA A 39 -2.58 -1.46 10.63
C ALA A 39 -2.48 -1.23 9.11
N LEU A 40 -2.20 0.01 8.68
CA LEU A 40 -1.95 0.33 7.27
C LEU A 40 -0.78 -0.51 6.73
N ALA A 41 0.36 -0.56 7.43
CA ALA A 41 1.52 -1.34 7.00
C ALA A 41 1.20 -2.83 6.84
N GLN A 42 0.38 -3.40 7.73
CA GLN A 42 -0.11 -4.77 7.61
C GLN A 42 -1.01 -4.96 6.38
N SER A 43 -1.96 -4.03 6.14
CA SER A 43 -2.83 -4.08 4.96
C SER A 43 -2.04 -4.00 3.65
N VAL A 44 -1.05 -3.11 3.57
CA VAL A 44 -0.15 -2.99 2.41
C VAL A 44 0.68 -4.26 2.21
N HIS A 45 1.19 -4.85 3.30
CA HIS A 45 1.94 -6.10 3.21
C HIS A 45 1.07 -7.25 2.68
N GLN A 46 -0.15 -7.40 3.19
CA GLN A 46 -1.10 -8.41 2.70
C GLN A 46 -1.44 -8.20 1.22
N TYR A 47 -1.66 -6.95 0.81
CA TYR A 47 -1.87 -6.60 -0.58
C TYR A 47 -0.69 -7.03 -1.46
N ALA A 48 0.55 -6.71 -1.06
CA ALA A 48 1.75 -7.06 -1.79
C ALA A 48 1.93 -8.59 -1.97
N VAL A 49 1.55 -9.38 -0.96
CA VAL A 49 1.56 -10.85 -1.04
C VAL A 49 0.61 -11.36 -2.12
N CYS A 50 -0.59 -10.80 -2.21
CA CYS A 50 -1.58 -11.14 -3.24
C CYS A 50 -1.13 -10.66 -4.62
N ALA A 51 -0.68 -9.40 -4.72
CA ALA A 51 -0.22 -8.78 -5.96
C ALA A 51 0.89 -9.57 -6.66
N ARG A 52 1.79 -10.22 -5.92
CA ARG A 52 2.87 -11.05 -6.47
C ARG A 52 2.38 -12.19 -7.37
N ARG A 53 1.15 -12.67 -7.17
CA ARG A 53 0.56 -13.76 -7.97
C ARG A 53 -0.38 -13.25 -9.08
N SER A 54 -0.66 -11.95 -9.12
CA SER A 54 -1.50 -11.34 -10.14
C SER A 54 -0.71 -11.06 -11.41
N SER A 55 -1.35 -11.24 -12.55
CA SER A 55 -0.80 -10.86 -13.86
C SER A 55 -1.28 -9.48 -14.32
N ASP A 56 -2.15 -8.82 -13.54
CA ASP A 56 -2.70 -7.51 -13.88
C ASP A 56 -1.69 -6.39 -13.56
N PRO A 57 -1.25 -5.60 -14.56
CA PRO A 57 -0.30 -4.51 -14.32
C PRO A 57 -0.84 -3.43 -13.38
N ARG A 58 -2.16 -3.22 -13.31
CA ARG A 58 -2.79 -2.24 -12.39
C ARG A 58 -2.52 -2.61 -10.94
N VAL A 59 -2.51 -3.90 -10.62
CA VAL A 59 -2.26 -4.42 -9.27
C VAL A 59 -0.81 -4.16 -8.84
N HIS A 60 0.15 -4.27 -9.76
CA HIS A 60 1.56 -3.96 -9.49
C HIS A 60 1.81 -2.45 -9.31
N GLU A 61 1.16 -1.61 -10.12
CA GLU A 61 1.22 -0.16 -9.98
C GLU A 61 0.65 0.30 -8.63
N LEU A 62 -0.55 -0.20 -8.28
CA LEU A 62 -1.18 0.07 -7.00
C LEU A 62 -0.36 -0.41 -5.80
N LYS A 63 0.34 -1.55 -5.94
CA LYS A 63 1.28 -2.03 -4.93
C LYS A 63 2.39 -1.00 -4.70
N SER A 64 3.01 -0.49 -5.76
CA SER A 64 4.07 0.51 -5.66
C SER A 64 3.58 1.78 -4.95
N GLN A 65 2.40 2.27 -5.32
CA GLN A 65 1.80 3.44 -4.68
C GLN A 65 1.53 3.21 -3.19
N LEU A 66 0.99 2.04 -2.83
CA LEU A 66 0.75 1.66 -1.44
C LEU A 66 2.05 1.56 -0.63
N GLU A 67 3.10 0.97 -1.19
CA GLU A 67 4.43 0.90 -0.55
C GLU A 67 5.03 2.31 -0.35
N ASP A 68 4.80 3.24 -1.29
CA ASP A 68 5.21 4.63 -1.17
C ASP A 68 4.52 5.34 0.00
N THR A 69 3.26 5.02 0.30
CA THR A 69 2.54 5.61 1.46
C THR A 69 3.16 5.26 2.81
N LEU A 70 3.91 4.14 2.87
CA LEU A 70 4.57 3.71 4.10
C LEU A 70 5.92 4.40 4.31
N LYS A 71 6.52 4.93 3.23
CA LYS A 71 7.82 5.58 3.30
C LYS A 71 7.74 6.73 4.30
N PRO A 72 8.62 6.76 5.32
CA PRO A 72 8.62 7.85 6.26
C PRO A 72 8.90 9.15 5.52
N SER A 73 8.02 10.14 5.70
CA SER A 73 8.33 11.53 5.37
C SER A 73 9.45 11.99 6.30
N LEU A 74 10.69 11.70 5.93
CA LEU A 74 11.88 12.14 6.64
C LEU A 74 11.93 13.67 6.55
N ARG A 75 11.33 14.36 7.51
CA ARG A 75 11.64 15.76 7.79
C ARG A 75 12.85 15.76 8.71
N ILE A 76 14.01 16.16 8.19
CA ILE A 76 15.16 16.51 9.02
C ILE A 76 14.72 17.69 9.88
N VAL A 77 14.41 17.43 11.15
CA VAL A 77 14.22 18.49 12.14
C VAL A 77 15.62 18.79 12.65
N ALA A 78 16.23 19.89 12.19
CA ALA A 78 17.47 20.35 12.78
C ALA A 78 17.18 20.73 14.24
N ILE A 79 17.56 19.87 15.18
CA ILE A 79 17.58 20.19 16.60
C ILE A 79 18.92 20.91 16.83
N ASP A 80 18.85 22.20 17.14
CA ASP A 80 19.97 23.04 17.54
C ASP A 80 21.17 23.13 16.58
N GLY A 81 20.90 23.16 15.26
CA GLY A 81 21.88 23.62 14.27
C GLY A 81 23.09 22.71 14.02
N VAL A 82 23.18 21.53 14.66
CA VAL A 82 24.27 20.59 14.40
C VAL A 82 23.87 19.61 13.30
N LYS A 83 24.48 19.75 12.12
CA LYS A 83 24.42 18.74 11.05
C LYS A 83 25.09 17.45 11.54
N VAL A 84 24.33 16.37 11.66
CA VAL A 84 24.90 15.03 11.82
C VAL A 84 24.99 14.42 10.43
N SER A 85 26.21 14.07 10.03
CA SER A 85 26.57 13.47 8.74
C SER A 85 26.36 11.96 8.75
#